data_AF-X1CGD9-F1
#
_entry.id   AF-X1CGD9-F1
#
_cell.length_a   1.000
_cell.length_b   1.000
_cell.length_c   1.000
_cell.angle_alpha   90.00
_cell.angle_beta   90.00
_cell.angle_gamma   90.00
#
_symmetry.space_group_name_H-M   'P 1'
#
loop_
_entity.id
_entity.type
_entity.pdbx_description
1 polymer ?
#
loop_
_entity_poly.entity_id
_entity_poly.type
_entity_poly.pdbx_seq_one_letter_code
_entity_poly.pdbx_strand_id
1 'polypeptide(L)'
;MKKILLIFTLSILILPIGALANGVIQIENPLTATSFEGITGNLIDFIFKIAIVVAPLMVIVGGFLFLTAGGNIQQISRARNLLIWTAIGFLIVLLSKG
;
A
#
# COMPACT_ATOMS: atom_id res chain seq x y z
N MET A 1 14.20 43.26 -45.50
CA MET A 1 13.87 43.45 -44.07
C MET A 1 12.46 42.98 -43.71
N LYS A 2 11.41 43.37 -44.46
CA LYS A 2 10.01 42.97 -44.18
C LYS A 2 9.76 41.44 -44.14
N LYS A 3 10.43 40.65 -45.00
CA LYS A 3 10.28 39.18 -45.03
C LYS A 3 10.89 38.46 -43.81
N ILE A 4 12.02 38.95 -43.30
CA ILE A 4 12.63 38.42 -42.05
C ILE A 4 11.76 38.75 -40.85
N LEU A 5 11.20 39.97 -40.79
CA LEU A 5 10.26 40.36 -39.75
C LEU A 5 8.99 39.48 -39.75
N LEU A 6 8.47 39.16 -40.94
CA LEU A 6 7.31 38.29 -41.13
C LEU A 6 7.55 36.84 -40.66
N ILE A 7 8.72 36.28 -40.95
CA ILE A 7 9.11 34.93 -40.50
C ILE A 7 9.25 34.89 -38.97
N PHE A 8 9.81 35.94 -38.37
CA PHE A 8 9.95 36.04 -36.92
C PHE A 8 8.59 36.15 -36.21
N THR A 9 7.66 36.94 -36.77
CA THR A 9 6.28 37.03 -36.25
C THR A 9 5.49 35.73 -36.41
N LEU A 10 5.72 34.99 -37.50
CA LEU A 10 5.05 33.71 -37.74
C LEU A 10 5.59 32.62 -36.80
N SER A 11 6.88 32.64 -36.47
CA SER A 11 7.49 31.71 -35.51
C SER A 11 6.97 31.92 -34.09
N ILE A 12 6.75 33.17 -33.67
CA ILE A 12 6.13 33.51 -32.37
C ILE A 12 4.68 33.05 -32.27
N LEU A 13 3.93 33.08 -33.38
CA LEU A 13 2.54 32.65 -33.41
C LEU A 13 2.37 31.12 -33.35
N ILE A 14 3.40 30.35 -33.75
CA ILE A 14 3.36 28.87 -33.80
C ILE A 14 3.85 28.22 -32.49
N LEU A 15 4.70 28.91 -31.71
CA LEU A 15 5.18 28.44 -30.40
C LEU A 15 4.08 28.01 -29.40
N PRO A 16 2.95 28.73 -29.23
CA PRO A 16 1.93 28.33 -28.25
C PRO A 16 1.13 27.08 -28.63
N ILE A 17 1.16 26.67 -29.90
CA ILE A 17 0.36 25.52 -30.38
C ILE A 17 1.04 24.19 -30.00
N GLY A 18 2.37 24.15 -29.95
CA GLY A 18 3.13 22.97 -29.52
C GLY A 18 3.08 22.71 -28.01
N ALA A 19 2.81 23.73 -27.19
CA ALA A 19 2.75 23.62 -25.73
C ALA A 19 1.43 23.00 -25.22
N LEU A 20 0.39 22.96 -26.06
CA LEU A 20 -0.95 22.47 -25.70
C LEU A 20 -1.19 21.01 -26.10
N ALA A 21 -0.22 20.35 -26.75
CA ALA A 21 -0.36 18.99 -27.27
C ALA A 21 -0.21 17.87 -26.22
N ASN A 22 0.11 18.19 -24.97
CA ASN A 22 0.35 17.20 -23.91
C ASN A 22 -0.91 16.88 -23.06
N GLY A 23 -2.10 17.24 -23.54
CA GLY A 23 -3.36 16.94 -22.86
C GLY A 23 -3.83 15.50 -23.02
N VAL A 24 -2.96 14.51 -22.80
CA VAL A 24 -3.43 13.13 -22.63
C VAL A 24 -4.00 13.03 -21.23
N ILE A 25 -5.32 12.96 -21.10
CA ILE A 25 -5.97 12.60 -19.83
C ILE A 25 -5.65 11.12 -19.60
N GLN A 26 -4.52 10.85 -18.94
CA GLN A 26 -4.19 9.52 -18.48
C GLN A 26 -4.98 9.27 -17.19
N ILE A 27 -5.88 8.29 -17.23
CA ILE A 27 -6.47 7.75 -15.99
C ILE A 27 -5.34 6.97 -15.32
N GLU A 28 -4.63 7.63 -14.40
CA GLU A 28 -3.63 7.00 -13.54
C GLU A 28 -4.29 5.83 -12.82
N ASN A 29 -3.71 4.63 -12.95
CA ASN A 29 -4.24 3.47 -12.26
C ASN A 29 -4.08 3.70 -10.75
N PRO A 30 -5.17 3.81 -9.96
CA PRO A 30 -5.06 4.03 -8.51
C PRO A 30 -4.42 2.84 -7.78
N LEU A 31 -4.30 1.70 -8.45
CA LEU A 31 -3.62 0.51 -7.95
C LEU A 31 -2.13 0.48 -8.34
N THR A 32 -1.64 1.44 -9.14
CA THR A 32 -0.25 1.57 -9.61
C THR A 32 0.39 0.24 -10.03
N ALA A 33 -0.42 -0.68 -10.56
CA ALA A 33 -0.02 -2.04 -10.88
C ALA A 33 -0.32 -2.30 -12.36
N THR A 34 0.73 -2.62 -13.12
CA THR A 34 0.66 -2.93 -14.55
C THR A 34 0.64 -4.44 -14.82
N SER A 35 0.84 -5.26 -13.78
CA SER A 35 1.00 -6.72 -13.84
C SER A 35 0.39 -7.40 -12.61
N PHE A 36 0.08 -8.70 -12.71
CA PHE A 36 -0.43 -9.52 -11.59
C PHE A 36 0.48 -9.41 -10.34
N GLU A 37 1.79 -9.37 -10.54
CA GLU A 37 2.79 -9.21 -9.48
C GLU A 37 2.65 -7.87 -8.71
N GLY A 38 2.35 -6.78 -9.41
CA GLY A 38 2.12 -5.47 -8.78
C GLY A 38 0.83 -5.43 -7.95
N ILE A 39 -0.21 -6.15 -8.39
CA ILE A 39 -1.46 -6.26 -7.63
C ILE A 39 -1.22 -7.04 -6.34
N THR A 40 -0.48 -8.16 -6.41
CA THR A 40 -0.12 -8.95 -5.23
C THR A 40 0.77 -8.18 -4.26
N GLY A 41 1.74 -7.42 -4.77
CA GLY A 41 2.61 -6.57 -3.93
C GLY A 41 1.81 -5.51 -3.16
N ASN A 42 0.92 -4.79 -3.85
CA ASN A 42 0.07 -3.78 -3.21
C ASN A 42 -0.89 -4.39 -2.17
N LEU A 43 -1.40 -5.60 -2.43
CA LEU A 43 -2.24 -6.31 -1.47
C LEU A 43 -1.46 -6.72 -0.22
N ILE A 44 -0.24 -7.24 -0.39
CA ILE A 44 0.65 -7.61 0.71
C ILE A 44 0.99 -6.37 1.54
N ASP A 45 1.32 -5.24 0.90
CA ASP A 45 1.61 -3.98 1.59
C ASP A 45 0.41 -3.46 2.39
N PHE A 46 -0.80 -3.60 1.85
CA PHE A 46 -2.02 -3.24 2.55
C PHE A 46 -2.23 -4.12 3.80
N ILE A 47 -2.11 -5.44 3.65
CA ILE A 47 -2.22 -6.38 4.77
C ILE A 47 -1.12 -6.11 5.81
N PHE A 48 0.10 -5.82 5.38
CA PHE A 48 1.24 -5.51 6.24
C PHE A 48 0.98 -4.29 7.13
N LYS A 49 0.44 -3.20 6.55
CA LYS A 49 0.06 -2.00 7.31
C LYS A 49 -0.95 -2.32 8.40
N ILE A 50 -1.94 -3.16 8.11
CA ILE A 50 -2.95 -3.59 9.10
C ILE A 50 -2.31 -4.49 10.16
N ALA A 51 -1.48 -5.44 9.74
CA ALA A 51 -0.85 -6.41 10.63
C ALA A 51 0.03 -5.75 11.69
N ILE A 52 0.77 -4.69 11.36
CA ILE A 52 1.59 -3.91 12.32
C ILE A 52 0.75 -3.38 13.49
N VAL A 53 -0.49 -2.97 13.23
CA VAL A 53 -1.38 -2.40 14.25
C VAL A 53 -2.13 -3.52 14.99
N VAL A 54 -2.61 -4.53 14.26
CA VAL A 54 -3.45 -5.59 14.82
C VAL A 54 -2.64 -6.59 15.65
N ALA A 55 -1.42 -6.94 15.23
CA ALA A 55 -0.59 -7.92 15.94
C ALA A 55 -0.35 -7.57 17.42
N PRO A 56 0.13 -6.36 17.80
CA PRO A 56 0.31 -6.00 19.20
C PRO A 56 -1.01 -5.98 19.99
N LEU A 57 -2.13 -5.57 19.37
CA LEU A 57 -3.44 -5.61 20.01
C LEU A 57 -3.84 -7.04 20.36
N MET A 58 -3.64 -7.99 19.44
CA MET A 58 -3.94 -9.40 19.67
C MET A 58 -3.03 -10.02 20.74
N VAL A 59 -1.77 -9.60 20.81
CA VAL A 59 -0.85 -10.01 21.89
C VAL A 59 -1.35 -9.50 23.25
N ILE A 60 -1.81 -8.25 23.33
CA ILE A 60 -2.38 -7.70 24.57
C ILE A 60 -3.63 -8.49 24.98
N VAL A 61 -4.56 -8.74 24.06
CA VAL A 61 -5.76 -9.53 24.33
C VAL A 61 -5.42 -10.95 24.79
N GLY A 62 -4.47 -11.61 24.13
CA GLY A 62 -3.99 -12.93 24.54
C GLY A 62 -3.32 -12.93 25.91
N GLY A 63 -2.54 -11.89 26.22
CA GLY A 63 -1.93 -11.68 27.53
C GLY A 63 -2.98 -11.50 28.62
N PHE A 64 -3.97 -10.64 28.41
CA PHE A 64 -5.09 -10.47 29.35
C PHE A 64 -5.86 -11.76 29.55
N LEU A 65 -6.22 -12.46 28.47
CA LEU A 65 -6.94 -13.73 28.57
C LEU A 65 -6.14 -14.78 29.35
N PHE A 66 -4.82 -14.79 29.21
CA PHE A 66 -3.94 -15.68 29.96
C PHE A 66 -3.90 -15.31 31.45
N LEU A 67 -3.78 -14.02 31.78
CA LEU A 67 -3.72 -13.52 33.16
C LEU A 67 -5.06 -13.70 33.90
N THR A 68 -6.19 -13.47 33.22
CA THR A 68 -7.52 -13.58 33.83
C THR A 68 -8.08 -15.01 33.84
N ALA A 69 -7.35 -15.99 33.30
CA ALA A 69 -7.84 -17.36 33.19
C ALA A 69 -8.06 -18.05 34.56
N GLY A 70 -7.39 -17.60 35.63
CA GLY A 70 -7.65 -18.06 37.00
C GLY A 70 -7.53 -19.57 37.22
N GLY A 71 -6.73 -20.27 36.41
CA GLY A 71 -6.60 -21.74 36.48
C GLY A 71 -7.58 -22.54 35.62
N ASN A 72 -8.47 -21.88 34.87
CA ASN A 72 -9.33 -22.55 33.89
C ASN A 72 -8.50 -23.03 32.69
N ILE A 73 -8.32 -24.35 32.57
CA ILE A 73 -7.53 -25.00 31.52
C ILE A 73 -8.00 -24.61 30.10
N GLN A 74 -9.30 -24.42 29.89
CA GLN A 74 -9.85 -24.08 28.57
C GLN A 74 -9.47 -22.63 28.18
N GLN A 75 -9.51 -21.70 29.13
CA GLN A 75 -9.12 -20.31 28.90
C GLN A 75 -7.62 -20.17 28.65
N ILE A 76 -6.80 -20.90 29.42
CA ILE A 76 -5.34 -20.95 29.23
C ILE A 76 -4.99 -21.50 27.84
N SER A 77 -5.63 -22.60 27.42
CA SER A 77 -5.43 -23.18 26.10
C SER A 77 -5.83 -22.20 24.99
N ARG A 78 -6.97 -21.52 25.14
CA ARG A 78 -7.42 -20.49 24.19
C ARG A 78 -6.43 -19.33 24.08
N ALA A 79 -5.96 -18.80 25.21
CA ALA A 79 -4.98 -17.70 25.22
C ALA A 79 -3.67 -18.10 24.55
N ARG A 80 -3.16 -19.31 24.83
CA ARG A 80 -1.95 -19.84 24.19
C ARG A 80 -2.13 -19.97 22.68
N ASN A 81 -3.24 -20.55 22.24
CA ASN A 81 -3.54 -20.69 20.81
C ASN A 81 -3.65 -19.32 20.14
N LEU A 82 -4.30 -18.35 20.79
CA LEU A 82 -4.41 -16.98 20.27
C LEU A 82 -3.03 -16.35 20.05
N LEU A 83 -2.13 -16.46 21.02
CA LEU A 83 -0.78 -15.93 20.92
C LEU A 83 0.04 -16.64 19.83
N ILE A 84 -0.05 -17.97 19.74
CA ILE A 84 0.65 -18.76 18.71
C ILE A 84 0.17 -18.37 17.31
N TRP A 85 -1.15 -18.31 17.09
CA TRP A 85 -1.71 -17.93 15.80
C TRP A 85 -1.41 -16.48 15.44
N THR A 86 -1.39 -15.58 16.43
CA THR A 86 -0.97 -14.19 16.22
C THR A 86 0.50 -14.13 15.79
N ALA A 87 1.39 -14.88 16.44
CA ALA A 87 2.82 -14.92 16.10
C ALA A 87 3.06 -15.52 14.71
N ILE A 88 2.40 -16.64 14.38
CA ILE A 88 2.51 -17.29 13.07
C ILE A 88 1.98 -16.36 11.97
N GLY A 89 0.80 -15.77 12.17
CA GLY A 89 0.20 -14.85 11.20
C GLY A 89 1.10 -13.63 10.94
N PHE A 90 1.65 -13.04 12.00
CA PHE A 90 2.59 -11.92 11.88
C PHE A 90 3.89 -12.33 11.18
N LEU A 91 4.42 -13.52 11.47
CA LEU A 91 5.61 -14.07 10.80
C LEU A 91 5.38 -14.27 9.31
N ILE A 92 4.23 -14.82 8.89
CA ILE A 92 3.89 -14.98 7.47
C ILE A 92 3.87 -13.62 6.78
N VAL A 93 3.29 -12.60 7.41
CA VAL A 93 3.23 -11.25 6.85
C VAL A 93 4.63 -10.63 6.72
N LEU A 94 5.51 -10.85 7.70
CA LEU A 94 6.92 -10.41 7.62
C LEU A 94 7.68 -11.10 6.48
N LEU A 95 7.54 -12.41 6.34
CA LEU A 95 8.20 -13.21 5.29
C LEU A 95 7.64 -12.93 3.90
N SER A 96 6.38 -12.48 3.78
CA SER A 96 5.77 -12.18 2.49
C SER A 96 6.24 -10.86 1.89
N LYS A 97 6.73 -9.94 2.74
CA LYS A 97 7.23 -8.62 2.32
C LYS A 97 8.76 -8.55 2.23
N GLY A 98 9.45 -9.46 2.93
CA GLY A 98 10.91 -9.56 3.00
C GLY A 98 11.53 -10.41 1.91
#